data_AF-A0A7K3GYK3-F1
#
_entry.id   AF-A0A7K3GYK3-F1
#
_cell.length_a   1.000
_cell.length_b   1.000
_cell.length_c   1.000
_cell.angle_alpha   90.00
_cell.angle_beta   90.00
_cell.angle_gamma   90.00
#
_symmetry.space_group_name_H-M   'P 1'
#
loop_
_entity.id
_entity.type
_entity.pdbx_description
1 polymer ?
#
loop_
_entity_poly.entity_id
_entity_poly.type
_entity_poly.pdbx_seq_one_letter_code
_entity_poly.pdbx_strand_id
1 'polypeptide(L)' 'GWSHPGGGLPHAGMSGALVAGLVVEGPEFRGSQ' A
#
# COMPACT_ATOMS: atom_id res chain seq x y z
N GLY A 1 -18.88 -15.49 10.32
CA GLY A 1 -18.35 -14.21 9.81
C GLY A 1 -17.58 -13.54 10.92
N TRP A 2 -16.26 -13.69 10.92
CA TRP A 2 -15.36 -12.86 11.73
C TRP A 2 -14.46 -12.19 10.71
N SER A 3 -14.75 -10.94 10.37
CA SER A 3 -13.77 -10.12 9.66
C SER A 3 -12.57 -10.01 10.58
N HIS A 4 -11.41 -10.42 10.07
CA HIS A 4 -10.11 -10.33 10.74
C HIS A 4 -9.97 -8.98 11.47
N PRO A 5 -9.48 -8.96 12.73
CA PRO A 5 -9.21 -7.72 13.46
C PRO A 5 -8.01 -7.02 12.81
N GLY A 6 -8.30 -6.27 11.75
CA GLY A 6 -7.31 -5.76 10.79
C GLY A 6 -7.86 -5.60 9.37
N GLY A 7 -9.16 -5.88 9.15
CA GLY A 7 -9.90 -5.57 7.92
C GLY A 7 -10.08 -4.06 7.65
N GLY A 8 -9.07 -3.26 7.93
CA GLY A 8 -8.95 -1.94 7.31
C GLY A 8 -8.83 -2.17 5.82
N LEU A 9 -9.80 -1.65 5.07
CA LEU A 9 -9.95 -1.74 3.62
C LEU A 9 -8.60 -2.01 2.92
N PRO A 10 -8.51 -2.90 1.92
CA PRO A 10 -7.30 -3.11 1.12
C PRO A 10 -6.64 -1.81 0.60
N HIS A 11 -7.39 -0.72 0.64
CA HIS A 11 -7.10 0.60 0.12
C HIS A 11 -6.52 1.57 1.17
N ALA A 12 -6.67 1.30 2.48
CA ALA A 12 -6.12 2.19 3.52
C ALA A 12 -4.59 2.13 3.59
N GLY A 13 -3.98 0.98 3.28
CA GLY A 13 -2.52 0.82 3.18
C GLY A 13 -1.93 1.13 1.81
N MET A 14 -2.77 1.26 0.78
CA MET A 14 -2.32 1.31 -0.62
C MET A 14 -1.60 2.62 -0.95
N SER A 15 -2.07 3.76 -0.40
CA SER A 15 -1.39 5.06 -0.55
C SER A 15 -0.02 5.07 0.17
N GLY A 16 0.07 4.46 1.36
CA GLY A 16 1.32 4.33 2.11
C GLY A 16 2.35 3.47 1.37
N ALA A 17 1.92 2.38 0.73
CA ALA A 17 2.79 1.54 -0.09
C ALA A 17 3.32 2.29 -1.34
N LEU A 18 2.49 3.10 -2.00
CA LEU A 18 2.92 3.91 -3.14
C LEU A 18 3.95 4.98 -2.73
N VAL A 19 3.72 5.67 -1.61
CA VAL A 19 4.67 6.68 -1.08
C VAL A 19 5.98 6.03 -0.65
N ALA A 20 5.92 4.88 0.04
CA ALA A 20 7.13 4.14 0.42
C ALA A 20 7.93 3.71 -0.81
N GLY A 21 7.25 3.22 -1.87
CA GLY A 21 7.88 2.89 -3.15
C GLY A 21 8.57 4.07 -3.82
N LEU A 22 7.91 5.24 -3.87
CA LEU A 22 8.50 6.47 -4.40
C LEU A 22 9.70 6.97 -3.58
N VAL A 23 9.69 6.80 -2.25
CA VAL A 23 10.80 7.22 -1.38
C VAL A 23 12.02 6.32 -1.56
N VAL A 24 11.83 5.01 -1.72
CA VAL A 24 12.93 4.04 -1.84
C VAL A 24 13.47 3.97 -3.27
N GLU A 25 12.60 3.92 -4.28
CA GLU A 25 12.97 3.72 -5.69
C GLU A 25 12.98 5.01 -6.52
N GLY A 26 12.51 6.14 -5.95
CA GLY A 26 12.48 7.43 -6.62
C GLY A 26 11.41 7.51 -7.74
N PRO A 27 11.56 8.45 -8.70
CA PRO A 27 10.57 8.70 -9.74
C PRO A 27 10.36 7.54 -10.73
N GLU A 28 11.22 6.52 -10.70
CA GLU A 28 11.07 5.30 -11.52
C GLU A 28 10.08 4.29 -10.95
N PHE A 29 9.63 4.46 -9.70
CA PHE A 29 8.64 3.58 -9.09
C PHE A 29 7.34 3.51 -9.91
N ARG A 30 6.90 2.29 -10.25
CA ARG A 30 5.72 2.04 -11.09
C ARG A 30 4.54 1.37 -10.37
N GLY A 31 4.64 1.18 -9.05
CA GLY A 31 3.72 0.33 -8.31
C GLY A 31 4.12 -1.14 -8.32
N SER A 32 3.58 -1.90 -7.38
CA SER A 32 3.69 -3.35 -7.31
C SER A 32 2.53 -3.99 -8.09
N GLN A 33 2.85 -4.82 -9.08
CA GLN A 33 1.88 -5.56 -9.90
C GLN A 33 1.00 -6.50 -9.08
#